data_AF-A0A382HHU5-F1
#
_entry.id   AF-A0A382HHU5-F1
#
_cell.length_a   1.000
_cell.length_b   1.000
_cell.length_c   1.000
_cell.angle_alpha   90.00
_cell.angle_beta   90.00
_cell.angle_gamma   90.00
#
_symmetry.space_group_name_H-M   'P 1'
#
loop_
_entity.id
_entity.type
_entity.pdbx_description
1 polymer ?
#
loop_
_entity_poly.entity_id
_entity_poly.type
_entity_poly.pdbx_seq_one_letter_code
_entity_poly.pdbx_strand_id
1 'polypeptide(L)'
;MDIMHRAGAWVIGLTHISVMLLTLGIVWGVLFGGAVPFIGGDVVGNILGIITELGSAGLAGLIALAVIFWLFRHQNRFDDVVD
;
A
#
# COMPACT_ATOMS: atom_id res chain seq x y z
N MET A 1 -1.38 -8.05 27.30
CA MET A 1 -1.45 -8.89 26.08
C MET A 1 -2.67 -8.53 25.23
N ASP A 2 -3.87 -8.33 25.79
CA ASP A 2 -5.08 -7.96 25.03
C ASP A 2 -4.98 -6.69 24.17
N ILE A 3 -4.31 -5.64 24.66
CA ILE A 3 -4.24 -4.36 23.94
C ILE A 3 -3.42 -4.45 22.65
N MET A 4 -2.38 -5.30 22.63
CA MET A 4 -1.55 -5.52 21.44
C MET A 4 -2.30 -6.27 20.36
N HIS A 5 -3.08 -7.30 20.74
CA HIS A 5 -3.92 -8.06 19.81
C HIS A 5 -5.04 -7.19 19.24
N ARG A 6 -5.70 -6.39 20.09
CA ARG A 6 -6.73 -5.45 19.63
C ARG A 6 -6.17 -4.40 18.68
N ALA A 7 -5.01 -3.81 19.00
CA ALA A 7 -4.36 -2.85 18.11
C ALA A 7 -3.98 -3.48 16.76
N GLY A 8 -3.41 -4.70 16.78
CA GLY A 8 -3.09 -5.45 15.57
C GLY A 8 -4.33 -5.70 14.70
N ALA A 9 -5.42 -6.18 15.29
CA ALA A 9 -6.68 -6.41 14.58
C ALA A 9 -7.25 -5.12 13.94
N TRP A 10 -7.16 -3.98 14.62
CA TRP A 10 -7.56 -2.69 14.07
C TRP A 10 -6.70 -2.26 12.88
N VAL A 11 -5.37 -2.43 12.95
CA VAL A 11 -4.45 -2.10 11.86
C VAL A 11 -4.71 -2.97 10.64
N ILE A 12 -4.94 -4.27 10.83
CA ILE A 12 -5.27 -5.19 9.74
C ILE A 12 -6.59 -4.80 9.08
N GLY A 13 -7.64 -4.54 9.88
CA GLY A 13 -8.94 -4.10 9.37
C GLY A 13 -8.86 -2.79 8.58
N LEU A 14 -8.12 -1.80 9.11
CA LEU A 14 -7.93 -0.51 8.44
C LEU A 14 -7.11 -0.65 7.15
N THR A 15 -6.06 -1.48 7.16
CA THR A 15 -5.26 -1.77 5.96
C THR A 15 -6.13 -2.40 4.87
N HIS A 16 -6.97 -3.38 5.23
CA HIS A 16 -7.88 -4.01 4.28
C HIS A 16 -8.84 -3.02 3.63
N ILE A 17 -9.50 -2.16 4.43
CA ILE A 17 -10.37 -1.10 3.93
C ILE A 17 -9.60 -0.14 3.02
N SER A 18 -8.39 0.25 3.43
CA SER A 18 -7.54 1.17 2.65
C SER A 18 -7.15 0.60 1.29
N VAL A 19 -6.82 -0.69 1.21
CA VAL A 19 -6.49 -1.37 -0.06
C VAL A 19 -7.72 -1.45 -0.98
N MET A 20 -8.91 -1.71 -0.43
CA MET A 20 -10.15 -1.68 -1.22
C MET A 20 -10.42 -0.27 -1.79
N LEU A 21 -10.25 0.77 -0.98
CA LEU A 21 -10.40 2.16 -1.41
C LEU A 21 -9.34 2.57 -2.44
N LEU A 22 -8.09 2.13 -2.28
CA LEU A 22 -7.02 2.34 -3.25
C LEU A 22 -7.39 1.71 -4.61
N THR A 23 -7.87 0.47 -4.59
CA THR A 23 -8.29 -0.25 -5.80
C THR A 23 -9.41 0.50 -6.53
N LEU A 24 -10.44 0.94 -5.79
CA LEU A 24 -11.53 1.72 -6.36
C LEU A 24 -11.03 3.07 -6.93
N GLY A 25 -10.12 3.72 -6.21
CA GLY A 25 -9.50 4.97 -6.64
C GLY A 25 -8.72 4.84 -7.95
N ILE A 26 -7.99 3.73 -8.13
CA ILE A 26 -7.27 3.45 -9.39
C ILE A 26 -8.26 3.25 -10.55
N VAL A 27 -9.30 2.43 -10.36
CA VAL A 27 -10.29 2.14 -11.42
C VAL A 27 -10.99 3.43 -11.88
N TRP A 28 -11.49 4.24 -10.94
CA TRP A 28 -12.12 5.52 -11.30
C TRP A 28 -11.15 6.55 -11.84
N GLY A 29 -9.92 6.62 -11.30
CA GLY A 29 -8.88 7.50 -11.83
C GLY A 29 -8.57 7.22 -13.30
N VAL A 30 -8.53 5.95 -13.70
CA VAL A 30 -8.35 5.55 -15.11
C VAL A 30 -9.59 5.84 -15.95
N LEU A 31 -10.80 5.62 -15.43
CA LEU A 31 -12.05 5.82 -16.18
C LEU A 31 -12.36 7.30 -16.46
N PHE A 32 -12.12 8.17 -15.48
CA PHE A 32 -12.51 9.58 -15.57
C PHE A 32 -11.33 10.53 -15.80
N GLY A 33 -10.08 10.04 -15.70
CA GLY A 33 -8.86 10.82 -15.97
C GLY A 33 -8.66 12.03 -15.07
N GLY A 34 -9.29 12.06 -13.89
CA GLY A 34 -9.31 13.20 -12.99
C GLY A 34 -9.41 12.79 -11.51
N ALA A 35 -9.44 13.79 -10.64
CA ALA A 35 -9.49 13.57 -9.19
C ALA A 35 -10.73 12.74 -8.79
N VAL A 36 -10.47 11.68 -8.03
CA VAL A 36 -11.52 10.73 -7.61
C VAL A 36 -12.43 11.42 -6.58
N PRO A 37 -13.76 11.49 -6.78
CA PRO A 37 -14.67 12.32 -5.95
C PRO A 37 -14.66 12.07 -4.44
N PHE A 38 -14.31 10.86 -4.00
CA PHE A 38 -14.32 10.47 -2.58
C PHE A 38 -12.95 10.54 -1.89
N ILE A 39 -11.85 10.60 -2.65
CA ILE A 39 -10.47 10.76 -2.09
C ILE A 39 -9.93 12.17 -2.36
N GLY A 40 -10.45 12.88 -3.36
CA GLY A 40 -10.04 14.24 -3.72
C GLY A 40 -8.65 14.35 -4.34
N GLY A 41 -7.99 13.22 -4.64
CA GLY A 41 -6.62 13.17 -5.14
C GLY A 41 -6.45 12.30 -6.39
N ASP A 42 -5.29 12.46 -7.03
CA ASP A 42 -4.85 11.63 -8.16
C ASP A 42 -4.06 10.41 -7.65
N VAL A 43 -4.77 9.31 -7.46
CA VAL A 43 -4.19 8.05 -6.97
C VAL A 43 -3.21 7.46 -7.99
N VAL A 44 -3.53 7.54 -9.28
CA VAL A 44 -2.71 6.95 -10.35
C VAL A 44 -1.43 7.76 -10.52
N GLY A 45 -1.53 9.09 -10.52
CA GLY A 45 -0.38 9.99 -10.57
C GLY A 45 0.56 9.80 -9.38
N ASN A 46 0.03 9.65 -8.16
CA ASN A 46 0.86 9.38 -6.97
C ASN A 46 1.65 8.07 -7.09
N ILE A 47 1.03 6.99 -7.58
CA ILE A 47 1.71 5.70 -7.79
C ILE A 47 2.78 5.84 -8.88
N LEU A 48 2.47 6.48 -9.99
CA LEU A 48 3.42 6.73 -11.08
C LEU A 48 4.60 7.59 -10.61
N GLY A 49 4.36 8.58 -9.75
CA GLY A 49 5.40 9.40 -9.12
C GLY A 49 6.39 8.55 -8.34
N ILE A 50 5.90 7.70 -7.43
CA ILE A 50 6.75 6.78 -6.65
C ILE A 50 7.55 5.84 -7.57
N ILE A 51 6.90 5.25 -8.58
CA ILE A 51 7.59 4.36 -9.54
C ILE A 51 8.68 5.12 -10.30
N THR A 52 8.42 6.37 -10.69
CA THR A 52 9.39 7.21 -11.39
C THR A 52 10.57 7.57 -10.48
N GLU A 53 10.32 7.91 -9.22
CA GLU A 53 11.36 8.15 -8.22
C GLU A 53 12.24 6.91 -8.04
N LEU A 54 11.63 5.74 -7.87
CA LEU A 54 12.36 4.47 -7.78
C LEU A 54 13.16 4.16 -9.05
N GLY A 55 12.60 4.38 -10.24
CA GLY A 55 13.29 4.17 -11.51
C GLY A 55 14.48 5.12 -11.71
N SER A 56 14.30 6.40 -11.34
CA SER A 56 15.34 7.43 -11.47
C SER A 56 16.51 7.24 -10.49
N ALA A 57 16.27 6.57 -9.36
CA ALA A 57 17.30 6.20 -8.40
C ALA A 57 18.24 5.06 -8.88
N GLY A 58 17.94 4.41 -10.01
CA GLY A 58 18.78 3.36 -10.60
C GLY A 58 18.95 2.15 -9.69
N LEU A 59 20.20 1.76 -9.39
CA LEU A 59 20.49 0.59 -8.53
C LEU A 59 19.89 0.74 -7.12
N ALA A 60 19.90 1.94 -6.56
CA ALA A 60 19.34 2.19 -5.23
C ALA A 60 17.82 1.92 -5.21
N GLY A 61 17.11 2.29 -6.28
CA GLY A 61 15.69 2.00 -6.45
C GLY A 61 15.37 0.51 -6.53
N LEU A 62 16.20 -0.27 -7.23
CA LEU A 62 16.06 -1.73 -7.29
C LEU A 62 16.31 -2.39 -5.92
N ILE A 63 17.30 -1.90 -5.17
CA ILE A 63 17.56 -2.37 -3.80
C ILE A 63 16.35 -2.05 -2.90
N ALA A 64 15.81 -0.84 -2.98
CA ALA A 64 14.61 -0.45 -2.22
C ALA A 64 13.43 -1.37 -2.55
N LEU A 65 13.18 -1.64 -3.84
CA LEU A 65 12.13 -2.56 -4.28
C LEU A 65 12.35 -3.99 -3.73
N ALA A 66 13.59 -4.49 -3.75
CA ALA A 66 13.94 -5.81 -3.22
C ALA A 66 13.66 -5.91 -1.71
N VAL A 67 14.01 -4.87 -0.95
CA VAL A 67 13.73 -4.81 0.51
C VAL A 67 12.22 -4.78 0.78
N ILE A 68 11.46 -3.97 0.04
CA ILE A 68 10.00 -3.90 0.15
C ILE A 68 9.37 -5.27 -0.13
N PHE A 69 9.77 -5.91 -1.23
CA PHE A 69 9.24 -7.24 -1.59
C PHE A 69 9.59 -8.30 -0.55
N TRP A 70 10.81 -8.28 -0.02
CA TRP A 70 11.24 -9.19 1.03
C TRP A 70 10.41 -9.02 2.32
N LEU A 71 10.13 -7.78 2.71
CA LEU A 71 9.31 -7.46 3.88
C LEU A 71 7.88 -8.01 3.73
N PHE A 72 7.22 -7.70 2.61
CA PHE A 72 5.85 -8.18 2.34
C PHE A 72 5.78 -9.71 2.22
N ARG A 73 6.82 -10.38 1.72
CA ARG A 73 6.84 -11.85 1.68
C ARG A 73 7.01 -12.48 3.07
N HIS A 74 7.72 -11.81 3.97
CA HIS A 74 8.00 -12.32 5.31
C HIS A 74 6.92 -11.97 6.34
N GLN A 75 6.00 -11.05 6.03
CA GLN A 75 4.95 -10.61 6.95
C GLN A 75 3.99 -11.75 7.38
N ASN A 76 3.78 -12.76 6.53
CA ASN A 76 2.90 -13.91 6.83
C ASN A 76 3.30 -14.65 8.12
N ARG A 77 4.55 -14.51 8.57
CA ARG A 77 5.07 -15.17 9.77
C ARG A 77 4.68 -14.46 11.08
N PHE A 78 4.15 -13.24 11.02
CA PHE A 78 3.71 -12.51 12.22
C PHE A 78 2.27 -12.86 12.61
N ASP A 79 1.41 -13.15 11.63
CA ASP A 79 0.03 -13.56 11.90
C ASP A 79 0.01 -14.90 12.66
N ASP A 80 0.89 -15.84 12.29
CA ASP A 80 1.10 -17.12 12.98
C ASP A 80 1.59 -17.01 14.44
N VAL A 81 2.09 -15.84 14.86
CA VAL A 81 2.63 -15.58 16.22
C VAL A 81 1.59 -14.86 17.09
N VAL A 82 0.59 -14.26 16.46
CA VAL A 82 -0.48 -13.49 17.11
C VAL A 82 -1.78 -14.31 17.22
N ASP A 83 -1.94 -15.33 16.37
CA ASP A 83 -2.90 -16.44 16.56
C ASP A 83 -2.46 -17.42 17.65
#